data_AF-A0A7C5EK12-F1
#
_entry.id   AF-A0A7C5EK12-F1
#
_cell.length_a   1.000
_cell.length_b   1.000
_cell.length_c   1.000
_cell.angle_alpha   90.00
_cell.angle_beta   90.00
_cell.angle_gamma   90.00
#
_symmetry.space_group_name_H-M   'P 1'
#
loop_
_entity.id
_entity.type
_entity.pdbx_description
1 polymer ?
#
loop_
_entity_poly.entity_id
_entity_poly.type
_entity_poly.pdbx_seq_one_letter_code
_entity_poly.pdbx_strand_id
1 'polypeptide(L)'
;MKTAGWFWGFSMYVCLACGPFRTLLADGPTLGLSLDALFDPRGGMWGIGREQFMNRFGGYGFRWLSSGTGNTALARNENLCLLSLSVVEADAVFGDSGLKEVGVLFYSRGDVGDVPAERFEDMVNVTEQRLTEWTGVRPSTVVDTLKTAGVSREARVWTSKGSQYKLEWSVSTGSRSRDAGGIRPEFLRLRCQPADSPDDFRSALKSVAASRSRSVSLAGLKGNVRVEENGDVFISNFPMVDQGKKGYCAAAVTERVMRYYGRELDQHDMAQLAGTSAQQGTDPRSMLQTLRSLGTAFGCKVMVHEEFTVNNFFRLVEKYNREAKQRGLDEIKLGNEIDVNAVFQKMDT
;
A
#
# COMPACT_ATOMS: atom_id res chain seq x y z
N MET A 1 13.64 -11.16 -58.78
CA MET A 1 15.05 -11.04 -58.30
C MET A 1 15.24 -9.67 -57.67
N LYS A 2 15.62 -9.66 -56.38
CA LYS A 2 16.46 -8.68 -55.65
C LYS A 2 16.02 -7.19 -55.65
N THR A 3 15.33 -6.68 -54.63
CA THR A 3 15.83 -6.10 -53.34
C THR A 3 16.61 -4.80 -53.48
N ALA A 4 16.09 -3.73 -52.86
CA ALA A 4 16.87 -2.80 -52.01
C ALA A 4 15.92 -1.86 -51.25
N GLY A 5 15.62 -2.20 -49.99
CA GLY A 5 15.07 -1.26 -49.00
C GLY A 5 16.22 -0.73 -48.14
N TRP A 6 16.19 0.56 -47.81
CA TRP A 6 17.10 1.20 -46.87
C TRP A 6 16.34 1.44 -45.57
N PHE A 7 16.60 0.60 -44.56
CA PHE A 7 16.18 0.82 -43.17
C PHE A 7 17.31 1.55 -42.43
N TRP A 8 17.03 2.73 -41.91
CA TRP A 8 17.87 3.39 -40.91
C TRP A 8 17.56 2.76 -39.55
N GLY A 9 18.56 2.06 -38.98
CA GLY A 9 18.47 1.44 -37.66
C GLY A 9 18.60 2.48 -36.56
N PHE A 10 17.55 2.62 -35.74
CA PHE A 10 17.65 3.24 -34.42
C PHE A 10 18.30 2.22 -33.47
N SER A 11 19.51 2.54 -33.00
CA SER A 11 20.20 1.79 -31.96
C SER A 11 19.53 2.10 -30.61
N MET A 12 18.67 1.20 -30.16
CA MET A 12 18.08 1.24 -28.83
C MET A 12 19.11 0.67 -27.85
N TYR A 13 19.85 1.54 -27.16
CA TYR A 13 20.63 1.15 -25.98
C TYR A 13 19.65 0.69 -24.89
N VAL A 14 19.41 -0.62 -24.83
CA VAL A 14 18.82 -1.27 -23.67
C VAL A 14 19.87 -1.22 -22.57
N CYS A 15 19.74 -0.28 -21.65
CA CYS A 15 20.50 -0.27 -20.42
C CYS A 15 19.95 -1.39 -19.53
N LEU A 16 20.45 -2.61 -19.72
CA LEU A 16 20.30 -3.74 -18.81
C LEU A 16 21.15 -3.47 -17.56
N ALA A 17 20.71 -2.52 -16.74
CA ALA A 17 21.13 -2.44 -15.35
C ALA A 17 20.27 -3.44 -14.55
N CYS A 18 20.55 -4.74 -14.71
CA CYS A 18 20.15 -5.73 -13.72
C CYS A 18 20.90 -5.39 -12.42
N GLY A 19 20.22 -4.68 -11.52
CA GLY A 19 20.63 -4.63 -10.12
C GLY A 19 20.73 -6.05 -9.55
N PRO A 20 21.56 -6.28 -8.52
CA PRO A 20 21.82 -7.62 -8.02
C PRO A 20 20.51 -8.29 -7.60
N PHE A 21 20.23 -9.43 -8.23
CA PHE A 21 19.14 -10.34 -7.89
C PHE A 21 19.28 -10.71 -6.41
N ARG A 22 18.42 -10.15 -5.55
CA ARG A 22 18.45 -10.41 -4.10
C ARG A 22 17.87 -11.81 -3.85
N THR A 23 18.68 -12.71 -3.32
CA THR A 23 18.28 -14.07 -2.93
C THR A 23 17.41 -14.00 -1.66
N LEU A 24 16.13 -13.65 -1.80
CA LEU A 24 15.08 -13.57 -0.75
C LEU A 24 14.79 -14.88 0.04
N LEU A 25 15.54 -15.97 -0.18
CA LEU A 25 15.39 -17.22 0.55
C LEU A 25 16.68 -17.71 1.22
N ALA A 26 17.73 -16.89 1.26
CA ALA A 26 18.78 -17.15 2.25
C ALA A 26 18.20 -16.81 3.62
N ASP A 27 18.53 -17.60 4.65
CA ASP A 27 18.45 -17.15 6.03
C ASP A 27 18.88 -15.68 6.06
N GLY A 28 18.02 -14.80 6.60
CA GLY A 28 18.43 -13.42 6.79
C GLY A 28 19.78 -13.42 7.51
N PRO A 29 20.65 -12.42 7.28
CA PRO A 29 21.88 -12.33 8.06
C PRO A 29 21.51 -12.55 9.52
N THR A 30 22.24 -13.43 10.21
CA THR A 30 22.08 -13.73 11.65
C THR A 30 22.24 -12.49 12.54
N LEU A 31 22.51 -11.33 11.93
CA LEU A 31 22.66 -9.98 12.45
C LEU A 31 21.56 -9.02 11.94
N GLY A 32 20.37 -9.53 11.61
CA GLY A 32 19.21 -8.71 11.23
C GLY A 32 18.59 -7.98 12.42
N LEU A 33 17.97 -6.83 12.17
CA LEU A 33 17.17 -6.08 13.12
C LEU A 33 15.82 -6.81 13.33
N SER A 34 15.80 -7.76 14.26
CA SER A 34 14.65 -8.65 14.51
C SER A 34 13.44 -7.92 15.10
N LEU A 35 12.29 -8.10 14.43
CA LEU A 35 10.98 -7.63 14.85
C LEU A 35 10.23 -8.64 15.74
N ASP A 36 10.82 -9.78 16.09
CA ASP A 36 10.13 -10.88 16.80
C ASP A 36 9.46 -10.42 18.10
N ALA A 37 10.08 -9.46 18.80
CA ALA A 37 9.51 -8.90 20.03
C ALA A 37 8.17 -8.18 19.79
N LEU A 38 7.99 -7.51 18.64
CA LEU A 38 6.72 -6.86 18.27
C LEU A 38 5.61 -7.87 17.97
N PHE A 39 6.00 -9.07 17.54
CA PHE A 39 5.10 -10.16 17.15
C PHE A 39 5.11 -11.30 18.17
N ASP A 40 5.31 -10.98 19.46
CA ASP A 40 5.30 -11.99 20.54
C ASP A 40 3.88 -12.56 20.74
N PRO A 41 3.68 -13.90 20.73
CA PRO A 41 2.36 -14.53 20.95
C PRO A 41 1.76 -14.26 22.33
N ARG A 42 2.57 -13.85 23.29
CA ARG A 42 2.12 -13.50 24.64
C ARG A 42 1.50 -12.09 24.71
N GLY A 43 1.66 -11.26 23.68
CA GLY A 43 1.02 -9.95 23.58
C GLY A 43 1.61 -8.87 24.50
N GLY A 44 2.86 -9.01 24.95
CA GLY A 44 3.48 -8.08 25.90
C GLY A 44 3.72 -6.66 25.37
N MET A 45 3.46 -6.41 24.08
CA MET A 45 3.76 -5.15 23.41
C MET A 45 2.55 -4.23 23.21
N TRP A 46 1.32 -4.71 23.39
CA TRP A 46 0.13 -3.94 23.03
C TRP A 46 -0.08 -2.67 23.87
N GLY A 47 0.37 -2.69 25.13
CA GLY A 47 0.25 -1.53 26.03
C GLY A 47 1.32 -0.45 25.87
N ILE A 48 2.29 -0.61 24.96
CA ILE A 48 3.36 0.39 24.83
C ILE A 48 2.86 1.67 24.15
N GLY A 49 3.29 2.81 24.68
CA GLY A 49 3.01 4.12 24.09
C GLY A 49 3.93 4.45 22.92
N ARG A 50 3.56 5.50 22.17
CA ARG A 50 4.30 6.00 20.99
C ARG A 50 5.78 6.31 21.29
N GLU A 51 6.05 6.99 22.39
CA GLU A 51 7.42 7.36 22.79
C GLU A 51 8.26 6.13 23.13
N GLN A 52 7.71 5.22 23.95
CA GLN A 52 8.37 3.97 24.32
C GLN A 52 8.65 3.10 23.09
N PHE A 53 7.73 3.06 22.13
CA PHE A 53 7.94 2.38 20.87
C PHE A 53 9.11 2.98 20.10
N MET A 54 9.19 4.31 19.94
CA MET A 54 10.28 4.95 19.21
C MET A 54 11.63 4.82 19.94
N ASN A 55 11.64 4.84 21.27
CA ASN A 55 12.85 4.59 22.05
C ASN A 55 13.39 3.17 21.82
N ARG A 56 12.52 2.19 21.61
CA ARG A 56 12.90 0.79 21.39
C ARG A 56 13.17 0.44 19.93
N PHE A 57 12.37 0.95 19.01
CA PHE A 57 12.37 0.56 17.59
C PHE A 57 12.74 1.69 16.64
N GLY A 58 12.98 2.91 17.10
CA GLY A 58 13.41 4.02 16.24
C GLY A 58 14.70 3.68 15.48
N GLY A 59 15.64 3.00 16.13
CA GLY A 59 16.88 2.50 15.51
C GLY A 59 16.67 1.46 14.40
N TYR A 60 15.47 0.89 14.28
CA TYR A 60 15.10 -0.06 13.24
C TYR A 60 14.71 0.64 11.93
N GLY A 61 14.63 1.98 11.93
CA GLY A 61 14.22 2.80 10.80
C GLY A 61 12.75 3.21 10.84
N PHE A 62 12.05 2.98 11.97
CA PHE A 62 10.69 3.46 12.15
C PHE A 62 10.65 4.99 12.20
N ARG A 63 9.69 5.57 11.47
CA ARG A 63 9.38 7.01 11.47
C ARG A 63 7.87 7.21 11.43
N TRP A 64 7.38 8.26 12.10
CA TRP A 64 5.97 8.63 12.03
C TRP A 64 5.60 9.13 10.63
N LEU A 65 4.46 8.67 10.10
CA LEU A 65 3.98 9.09 8.78
C LEU A 65 3.39 10.50 8.76
N SER A 66 3.05 11.06 9.92
CA SER A 66 2.68 12.47 10.06
C SER A 66 3.30 13.08 11.31
N SER A 67 3.58 14.39 11.23
CA SER A 67 4.02 15.19 12.36
C SER A 67 2.88 15.32 13.38
N GLY A 68 3.23 15.32 14.68
CA GLY A 68 2.27 15.51 15.77
C GLY A 68 1.37 14.28 16.04
N THR A 69 0.13 14.31 15.55
CA THR A 69 -0.96 13.37 15.92
C THR A 69 -0.96 12.05 15.15
N GLY A 70 0.09 11.79 14.35
CA GLY A 70 0.20 10.56 13.57
C GLY A 70 0.15 9.29 14.40
N ASN A 71 -0.70 8.36 13.99
CA ASN A 71 -0.88 7.09 14.70
C ASN A 71 -0.15 5.92 14.03
N THR A 72 0.57 6.15 12.93
CA THR A 72 1.25 5.08 12.19
C THR A 72 2.73 5.41 12.05
N ALA A 73 3.57 4.48 12.50
CA ALA A 73 5.01 4.48 12.25
C ALA A 73 5.35 3.44 11.17
N LEU A 74 6.27 3.78 10.28
CA LEU A 74 6.70 2.91 9.19
C LEU A 74 8.23 2.76 9.18
N ALA A 75 8.72 1.55 8.92
CA ALA A 75 10.13 1.27 8.68
C ALA A 75 10.33 0.59 7.33
N ARG A 76 11.32 1.07 6.57
CA ARG A 76 11.90 0.39 5.41
C ARG A 76 13.39 0.33 5.62
N ASN A 77 13.86 -0.80 6.12
CA ASN A 77 15.27 -1.02 6.39
C ASN A 77 15.62 -2.44 5.92
N GLU A 78 16.68 -2.53 5.13
CA GLU A 78 17.06 -3.75 4.41
C GLU A 78 17.52 -4.89 5.32
N ASN A 79 17.80 -4.57 6.60
CA ASN A 79 18.22 -5.49 7.65
C ASN A 79 17.05 -5.97 8.53
N LEU A 80 15.82 -5.50 8.29
CA LEU A 80 14.66 -5.96 9.06
C LEU A 80 14.39 -7.44 8.79
N CYS A 81 14.13 -8.16 9.87
CA CYS A 81 13.67 -9.53 9.78
C CYS A 81 12.57 -9.84 10.79
N LEU A 82 11.74 -10.82 10.47
CA LEU A 82 10.77 -11.42 11.38
C LEU A 82 10.85 -12.93 11.22
N LEU A 83 11.00 -13.66 12.32
CA LEU A 83 11.23 -15.11 12.32
C LEU A 83 12.37 -15.51 11.39
N SER A 84 13.45 -14.71 11.36
CA SER A 84 14.60 -14.86 10.44
C SER A 84 14.26 -14.80 8.94
N LEU A 85 13.08 -14.27 8.58
CA LEU A 85 12.69 -13.96 7.20
C LEU A 85 12.90 -12.47 6.94
N SER A 86 13.41 -12.13 5.75
CA SER A 86 13.62 -10.74 5.34
C SER A 86 12.29 -10.01 5.20
N VAL A 87 12.24 -8.77 5.69
CA VAL A 87 11.07 -7.90 5.63
C VAL A 87 11.33 -6.72 4.69
N VAL A 88 10.39 -6.45 3.78
CA VAL A 88 10.44 -5.31 2.86
C VAL A 88 10.06 -4.02 3.59
N GLU A 89 9.00 -4.10 4.39
CA GLU A 89 8.41 -2.97 5.10
C GLU A 89 7.75 -3.46 6.38
N ALA A 90 7.83 -2.65 7.44
CA ALA A 90 7.11 -2.88 8.68
C ALA A 90 6.32 -1.64 9.08
N ASP A 91 5.14 -1.83 9.64
CA ASP A 91 4.28 -0.77 10.13
C ASP A 91 3.78 -1.06 11.55
N ALA A 92 3.55 0.01 12.30
CA ALA A 92 3.00 -0.03 13.65
C ALA A 92 1.92 1.05 13.79
N VAL A 93 0.69 0.60 14.06
CA VAL A 93 -0.50 1.45 14.18
C VAL A 93 -0.90 1.56 15.64
N PHE A 94 -1.17 2.78 16.09
CA PHE A 94 -1.52 3.12 17.46
C PHE A 94 -2.99 3.55 17.55
N GLY A 95 -3.63 3.18 18.66
CA GLY A 95 -4.89 3.73 19.11
C GLY A 95 -4.71 4.50 20.42
N ASP A 96 -5.82 4.80 21.08
CA ASP A 96 -5.82 5.56 22.34
C ASP A 96 -5.13 4.81 23.49
N SER A 97 -5.20 3.48 23.48
CA SER A 97 -4.69 2.60 24.53
C SER A 97 -3.27 2.05 24.28
N GLY A 98 -2.60 2.48 23.21
CA GLY A 98 -1.26 2.00 22.84
C GLY A 98 -1.20 1.39 21.45
N LEU A 99 -0.34 0.39 21.28
CA LEU A 99 -0.14 -0.30 20.01
C LEU A 99 -1.37 -1.13 19.66
N LYS A 100 -2.05 -0.76 18.57
CA LYS A 100 -3.27 -1.40 18.08
C LYS A 100 -2.95 -2.58 17.15
N GLU A 101 -1.95 -2.40 16.30
CA GLU A 101 -1.61 -3.39 15.27
C GLU A 101 -0.17 -3.20 14.80
N VAL A 102 0.47 -4.29 14.40
CA VAL A 102 1.73 -4.27 13.65
C VAL A 102 1.61 -5.09 12.39
N GLY A 103 2.28 -4.65 11.33
CA GLY A 103 2.31 -5.31 10.04
C GLY A 103 3.73 -5.49 9.52
N VAL A 104 3.94 -6.54 8.74
CA VAL A 104 5.12 -6.68 7.87
C VAL A 104 4.70 -7.09 6.48
N LEU A 105 5.40 -6.55 5.48
CA LEU A 105 5.35 -6.97 4.09
C LEU A 105 6.59 -7.82 3.81
N PHE A 106 6.41 -9.11 3.53
CA PHE A 106 7.52 -10.00 3.16
C PHE A 106 7.84 -9.89 1.66
N TYR A 107 6.82 -9.64 0.85
CA TYR A 107 6.96 -9.48 -0.59
C TYR A 107 5.84 -8.59 -1.13
N SER A 108 6.19 -7.71 -2.07
CA SER A 108 5.25 -7.25 -3.07
C SER A 108 5.94 -7.15 -4.42
N ARG A 109 5.20 -7.41 -5.49
CA ARG A 109 5.69 -7.23 -6.87
C ARG A 109 6.14 -5.79 -7.13
N GLY A 110 5.49 -4.82 -6.50
CA GLY A 110 5.84 -3.40 -6.61
C GLY A 110 7.18 -3.03 -5.97
N ASP A 111 7.61 -3.74 -4.92
CA ASP A 111 8.90 -3.50 -4.24
C ASP A 111 10.02 -4.39 -4.79
N VAL A 112 9.71 -5.67 -4.99
CA VAL A 112 10.70 -6.71 -5.24
C VAL A 112 10.83 -7.03 -6.73
N GLY A 113 9.79 -6.75 -7.51
CA GLY A 113 9.66 -7.19 -8.90
C GLY A 113 9.03 -8.57 -9.02
N ASP A 114 9.01 -9.10 -10.24
CA ASP A 114 8.41 -10.40 -10.53
C ASP A 114 9.24 -11.55 -9.92
N VAL A 115 8.55 -12.49 -9.27
CA VAL A 115 9.14 -13.74 -8.78
C VAL A 115 8.39 -14.95 -9.36
N PRO A 116 9.06 -16.08 -9.61
CA PRO A 116 8.40 -17.30 -10.04
C PRO A 116 7.35 -17.78 -9.04
N ALA A 117 6.26 -18.38 -9.54
CA ALA A 117 5.16 -18.88 -8.71
C ALA A 117 5.61 -19.89 -7.65
N GLU A 118 6.47 -20.85 -8.02
CA GLU A 118 7.05 -21.85 -7.10
C GLU A 118 7.80 -21.20 -5.95
N ARG A 119 8.67 -20.23 -6.25
CA ARG A 119 9.41 -19.48 -5.22
C ARG A 119 8.48 -18.72 -4.28
N PHE A 120 7.38 -18.18 -4.79
CA PHE A 120 6.40 -17.48 -3.97
C PHE A 120 5.62 -18.44 -3.06
N GLU A 121 5.25 -19.62 -3.59
CA GLU A 121 4.63 -20.68 -2.81
C GLU A 121 5.55 -21.14 -1.67
N ASP A 122 6.84 -21.30 -1.93
CA ASP A 122 7.84 -21.59 -0.88
C ASP A 122 7.87 -20.50 0.20
N MET A 123 7.83 -19.22 -0.19
CA MET A 123 7.78 -18.12 0.77
C MET A 123 6.54 -18.20 1.67
N VAL A 124 5.37 -18.51 1.10
CA VAL A 124 4.13 -18.70 1.86
C VAL A 124 4.29 -19.88 2.84
N ASN A 125 4.74 -21.03 2.35
CA ASN A 125 4.86 -22.27 3.13
C ASN A 125 5.86 -22.12 4.29
N VAL A 126 7.05 -21.55 4.03
CA VAL A 126 8.05 -21.31 5.09
C VAL A 126 7.52 -20.32 6.13
N THR A 127 6.85 -19.25 5.70
CA THR A 127 6.29 -18.26 6.64
C THR A 127 5.23 -18.88 7.53
N GLU A 128 4.34 -19.69 6.96
CA GLU A 128 3.32 -20.42 7.70
C GLU A 128 3.92 -21.42 8.69
N GLN A 129 4.93 -22.18 8.27
CA GLN A 129 5.61 -23.14 9.13
C GLN A 129 6.22 -22.42 10.34
N ARG A 130 7.02 -21.36 10.09
CA ARG A 130 7.67 -20.59 11.15
C ARG A 130 6.65 -19.93 12.08
N LEU A 131 5.53 -19.42 11.57
CA LEU A 131 4.44 -18.88 12.39
C LEU A 131 3.77 -19.96 13.25
N THR A 132 3.56 -21.16 12.70
CA THR A 132 2.95 -22.28 13.43
C THR A 132 3.87 -22.74 14.57
N GLU A 133 5.17 -22.85 14.32
CA GLU A 133 6.17 -23.16 15.33
C GLU A 133 6.26 -22.06 16.40
N TRP A 134 6.30 -20.79 15.98
CA TRP A 134 6.38 -19.62 16.85
C TRP A 134 5.18 -19.48 17.78
N THR A 135 3.97 -19.67 17.24
CA THR A 135 2.73 -19.50 18.00
C THR A 135 2.32 -20.74 18.78
N GLY A 136 2.84 -21.92 18.41
CA GLY A 136 2.46 -23.21 18.99
C GLY A 136 1.03 -23.65 18.67
N VAL A 137 0.35 -22.98 17.72
CA VAL A 137 -1.03 -23.30 17.31
C VAL A 137 -1.12 -23.46 15.79
N ARG A 138 -2.05 -24.28 15.32
CA ARG A 138 -2.30 -24.44 13.88
C ARG A 138 -3.16 -23.29 13.34
N PRO A 139 -2.93 -22.86 12.09
CA PRO A 139 -3.78 -21.87 11.46
C PRO A 139 -5.17 -22.43 11.16
N SER A 140 -6.16 -21.54 11.15
CA SER A 140 -7.41 -21.75 10.41
C SER A 140 -7.30 -21.08 9.05
N THR A 141 -7.65 -21.79 7.97
CA THR A 141 -7.71 -21.22 6.63
C THR A 141 -8.88 -20.23 6.51
N VAL A 142 -8.57 -19.09 5.91
CA VAL A 142 -9.48 -18.00 5.66
C VAL A 142 -9.35 -17.64 4.19
N VAL A 143 -10.31 -18.03 3.37
CA VAL A 143 -10.35 -17.56 1.99
C VAL A 143 -11.13 -16.25 1.95
N ASP A 144 -10.41 -15.13 1.91
CA ASP A 144 -10.99 -13.81 1.67
C ASP A 144 -11.06 -13.55 0.16
N THR A 145 -12.01 -14.18 -0.50
CA THR A 145 -12.28 -13.78 -1.89
C THR A 145 -13.03 -12.45 -1.85
N LEU A 146 -12.30 -11.35 -2.03
CA LEU A 146 -12.86 -10.14 -2.63
C LEU A 146 -13.25 -10.47 -4.08
N LYS A 147 -14.35 -11.23 -4.23
CA LYS A 147 -14.97 -11.57 -5.52
C LYS A 147 -15.37 -10.32 -6.31
N THR A 148 -15.29 -9.16 -5.71
CA THR A 148 -15.54 -7.90 -6.40
C THR A 148 -14.26 -7.45 -7.08
N ALA A 149 -14.32 -7.35 -8.41
CA ALA A 149 -13.25 -6.95 -9.33
C ALA A 149 -12.14 -7.99 -9.63
N GLY A 150 -12.30 -9.23 -9.17
CA GLY A 150 -11.50 -10.39 -9.62
C GLY A 150 -10.09 -10.46 -9.03
N VAL A 151 -9.93 -10.02 -7.78
CA VAL A 151 -8.74 -10.28 -6.96
C VAL A 151 -9.08 -11.39 -5.97
N SER A 152 -8.27 -12.44 -5.94
CA SER A 152 -8.37 -13.48 -4.91
C SER A 152 -7.32 -13.21 -3.84
N ARG A 153 -7.74 -13.23 -2.57
CA ARG A 153 -6.82 -13.28 -1.45
C ARG A 153 -7.05 -14.56 -0.68
N GLU A 154 -5.95 -15.14 -0.26
CA GLU A 154 -5.95 -16.22 0.69
C GLU A 154 -5.30 -15.73 1.96
N ALA A 155 -5.78 -16.23 3.09
CA ALA A 155 -5.25 -15.91 4.37
C ALA A 155 -5.27 -17.11 5.31
N ARG A 156 -4.38 -17.09 6.29
CA ARG A 156 -4.34 -18.03 7.41
C ARG A 156 -4.32 -17.24 8.70
N VAL A 157 -5.09 -17.69 9.67
CA VAL A 157 -5.25 -16.99 10.95
C VAL A 157 -4.83 -17.87 12.12
N TRP A 158 -3.91 -17.35 12.93
CA TRP A 158 -3.48 -17.94 14.21
C TRP A 158 -4.01 -17.06 15.34
N THR A 159 -4.50 -17.68 16.41
CA THR A 159 -4.81 -16.96 17.65
C THR A 159 -4.12 -17.65 18.79
N SER A 160 -3.23 -16.91 19.41
CA SER A 160 -2.51 -17.28 20.61
C SER A 160 -3.12 -16.58 21.83
N LYS A 161 -2.49 -16.70 23.00
CA LYS A 161 -3.03 -16.16 24.25
C LYS A 161 -3.13 -14.63 24.26
N GLY A 162 -2.15 -13.93 23.67
CA GLY A 162 -2.11 -12.46 23.68
C GLY A 162 -2.22 -11.82 22.30
N SER A 163 -1.99 -12.58 21.23
CA SER A 163 -1.91 -12.03 19.88
C SER A 163 -2.67 -12.87 18.86
N GLN A 164 -3.26 -12.20 17.89
CA GLN A 164 -3.83 -12.80 16.69
C GLN A 164 -2.99 -12.40 15.48
N TYR A 165 -2.81 -13.33 14.55
CA TYR A 165 -2.02 -13.17 13.33
C TYR A 165 -2.87 -13.48 12.11
N LYS A 166 -2.72 -12.69 11.05
CA LYS A 166 -3.27 -12.98 9.72
C LYS A 166 -2.14 -12.90 8.70
N LEU A 167 -1.71 -14.05 8.20
CA LEU A 167 -0.85 -14.13 7.03
C LEU A 167 -1.76 -14.11 5.81
N GLU A 168 -1.54 -13.17 4.89
CA GLU A 168 -2.38 -13.03 3.71
C GLU A 168 -1.55 -12.78 2.46
N TRP A 169 -2.00 -13.37 1.35
CA TRP A 169 -1.33 -13.29 0.07
C TRP A 169 -2.31 -13.20 -1.08
N SER A 170 -1.83 -12.65 -2.19
CA SER A 170 -2.59 -12.59 -3.44
C SER A 170 -1.75 -13.00 -4.63
N VAL A 171 -2.42 -13.65 -5.56
CA VAL A 171 -1.91 -13.98 -6.89
C VAL A 171 -2.93 -13.54 -7.95
N SER A 172 -2.44 -13.15 -9.12
CA SER A 172 -3.25 -12.90 -10.30
C SER A 172 -3.22 -14.11 -11.25
N THR A 173 -4.36 -14.47 -11.84
CA THR A 173 -4.49 -15.57 -12.81
C THR A 173 -5.04 -15.07 -14.15
N GLY A 174 -4.81 -15.83 -15.25
CA GLY A 174 -5.42 -15.57 -16.55
C GLY A 174 -4.84 -14.37 -17.32
N SER A 175 -5.67 -13.66 -18.11
CA SER A 175 -5.28 -12.52 -18.98
C SER A 175 -4.66 -11.32 -18.26
N ARG A 176 -4.72 -11.30 -16.93
CA ARG A 176 -4.06 -10.31 -16.07
C ARG A 176 -2.62 -10.69 -15.73
N SER A 177 -2.26 -11.96 -15.86
CA SER A 177 -0.88 -12.41 -15.84
C SER A 177 -0.23 -12.13 -17.19
N ARG A 178 1.00 -11.64 -17.16
CA ARG A 178 1.75 -11.31 -18.39
C ARG A 178 2.18 -12.59 -19.13
N ASP A 179 2.17 -13.72 -18.42
CA ASP A 179 2.40 -15.05 -18.95
C ASP A 179 1.06 -15.68 -19.34
N ALA A 180 0.95 -16.12 -20.59
CA ALA A 180 -0.23 -16.76 -21.16
C ALA A 180 -0.67 -18.01 -20.34
N GLY A 181 -1.48 -17.79 -19.29
CA GLY A 181 -2.00 -18.83 -18.41
C GLY A 181 -1.26 -19.00 -17.06
N GLY A 182 -0.27 -18.16 -16.73
CA GLY A 182 0.52 -18.30 -15.50
C GLY A 182 -0.10 -17.65 -14.27
N ILE A 183 0.23 -18.17 -13.08
CA ILE A 183 -0.03 -17.54 -11.77
C ILE A 183 1.03 -16.45 -11.56
N ARG A 184 0.63 -15.21 -11.28
CA ARG A 184 1.54 -14.10 -10.96
C ARG A 184 1.43 -13.70 -9.49
N PRO A 185 2.49 -13.83 -8.68
CA PRO A 185 2.53 -13.33 -7.32
C PRO A 185 2.37 -11.80 -7.22
N GLU A 186 1.53 -11.32 -6.31
CA GLU A 186 1.31 -9.88 -6.10
C GLU A 186 1.86 -9.39 -4.76
N PHE A 187 1.50 -10.03 -3.64
CA PHE A 187 2.05 -9.70 -2.32
C PHE A 187 1.91 -10.84 -1.31
N LEU A 188 2.74 -10.82 -0.27
CA LEU A 188 2.67 -11.63 0.95
C LEU A 188 2.91 -10.73 2.16
N ARG A 189 1.92 -10.62 3.05
CA ARG A 189 1.99 -9.77 4.25
C ARG A 189 1.46 -10.49 5.49
N LEU A 190 1.93 -10.08 6.65
CA LEU A 190 1.47 -10.54 7.95
C LEU A 190 0.98 -9.35 8.77
N ARG A 191 -0.19 -9.50 9.37
CA ARG A 191 -0.77 -8.54 10.32
C ARG A 191 -0.92 -9.19 11.68
N CYS A 192 -0.64 -8.43 12.74
CA CYS A 192 -0.76 -8.88 14.11
C CYS A 192 -1.40 -7.82 15.00
N GLN A 193 -2.34 -8.27 15.83
CA GLN A 193 -3.12 -7.42 16.75
C GLN A 193 -3.38 -8.16 18.07
N PRO A 194 -3.88 -7.47 19.13
CA PRO A 194 -4.32 -8.13 20.35
C PRO A 194 -5.33 -9.27 20.07
N ALA A 195 -5.24 -10.38 20.80
CA ALA A 195 -6.14 -11.52 20.60
C ALA A 195 -7.62 -11.22 20.90
N ASP A 196 -7.86 -10.23 21.77
CA ASP A 196 -9.17 -9.72 22.18
C ASP A 196 -9.59 -8.47 21.39
N SER A 197 -8.90 -8.17 20.27
CA SER A 197 -9.25 -7.06 19.39
C SER A 197 -10.74 -7.12 18.99
N PRO A 198 -11.46 -5.99 19.03
CA PRO A 198 -12.85 -5.93 18.55
C PRO A 198 -12.96 -6.25 17.05
N ASP A 199 -11.84 -6.13 16.32
CA ASP A 199 -11.72 -6.44 14.89
C ASP A 199 -11.09 -7.84 14.68
N ASP A 200 -11.65 -8.90 15.28
CA ASP A 200 -11.16 -10.28 15.13
C ASP A 200 -11.02 -10.68 13.64
N PHE A 201 -9.81 -11.07 13.22
CA PHE A 201 -9.51 -11.49 11.84
C PHE A 201 -10.36 -12.68 11.36
N ARG A 202 -10.89 -13.52 12.26
CA ARG A 202 -11.87 -14.56 11.91
C ARG A 202 -13.28 -14.00 11.75
N SER A 203 -13.64 -12.98 12.53
CA SER A 203 -14.96 -12.35 12.50
C SER A 203 -15.17 -11.47 11.26
N ALA A 204 -14.10 -10.85 10.74
CA ALA A 204 -14.12 -10.04 9.51
C ALA A 204 -14.70 -10.78 8.29
N LEU A 205 -14.69 -12.12 8.31
CA LEU A 205 -15.24 -12.99 7.26
C LEU A 205 -16.75 -13.21 7.35
N LYS A 206 -17.32 -13.21 8.56
CA LYS A 206 -18.78 -13.36 8.74
C LYS A 206 -19.54 -12.15 8.18
N SER A 207 -18.82 -11.12 7.78
CA SER A 207 -19.40 -9.85 7.44
C SER A 207 -18.74 -9.18 6.25
N VAL A 208 -18.73 -9.81 5.08
CA VAL A 208 -18.67 -9.01 3.83
C VAL A 208 -19.83 -7.99 3.82
N ALA A 209 -20.97 -8.37 4.42
CA ALA A 209 -22.09 -7.47 4.70
C ALA A 209 -21.81 -6.40 5.77
N ALA A 210 -21.08 -6.70 6.86
CA ALA A 210 -20.76 -5.66 7.87
C ALA A 210 -19.50 -4.85 7.58
N SER A 211 -18.58 -5.33 6.74
CA SER A 211 -17.55 -4.50 6.10
C SER A 211 -18.21 -3.49 5.15
N ARG A 212 -19.29 -3.89 4.43
CA ARG A 212 -20.18 -2.97 3.72
C ARG A 212 -21.00 -2.05 4.65
N SER A 213 -21.30 -2.46 5.89
CA SER A 213 -22.04 -1.65 6.87
C SER A 213 -21.15 -0.79 7.79
N ARG A 214 -19.82 -0.99 7.79
CA ARG A 214 -18.84 -0.19 8.54
C ARG A 214 -18.59 1.19 7.93
N SER A 215 -19.57 1.71 7.19
CA SER A 215 -19.51 3.06 6.65
C SER A 215 -19.51 4.06 7.79
N VAL A 216 -18.52 4.94 7.82
CA VAL A 216 -18.51 6.07 8.75
C VAL A 216 -19.78 6.91 8.53
N SER A 217 -20.45 7.29 9.62
CA SER A 217 -21.68 8.07 9.53
C SER A 217 -21.38 9.45 8.92
N LEU A 218 -22.36 10.03 8.21
CA LEU A 218 -22.22 11.39 7.67
C LEU A 218 -21.88 12.41 8.76
N ALA A 219 -22.43 12.24 9.96
CA ALA A 219 -22.12 13.08 11.11
C ALA A 219 -20.65 12.93 11.55
N GLY A 220 -20.12 11.70 11.59
CA GLY A 220 -18.71 11.45 11.87
C GLY A 220 -17.78 12.09 10.83
N LEU A 221 -18.12 11.97 9.55
CA LEU A 221 -17.36 12.61 8.46
C LEU A 221 -17.36 14.14 8.56
N LYS A 222 -18.51 14.74 8.89
CA LYS A 222 -18.60 16.20 9.10
C LYS A 222 -17.81 16.66 10.33
N GLY A 223 -17.81 15.86 11.40
CA GLY A 223 -17.05 16.17 12.62
C GLY A 223 -15.53 16.19 12.42
N ASN A 224 -15.03 15.57 11.35
CA ASN A 224 -13.62 15.64 10.99
C ASN A 224 -13.24 16.97 10.30
N VAL A 225 -14.19 17.75 9.79
CA VAL A 225 -13.90 19.02 9.12
C VAL A 225 -13.59 20.09 10.16
N ARG A 226 -12.40 20.68 10.09
CA ARG A 226 -11.93 21.73 10.98
C ARG A 226 -11.63 22.99 10.18
N VAL A 227 -11.88 24.13 10.81
CA VAL A 227 -11.57 25.45 10.30
C VAL A 227 -10.57 26.08 11.26
N GLU A 228 -9.39 26.42 10.78
CA GLU A 228 -8.37 27.13 11.56
C GLU A 228 -8.69 28.62 11.65
N GLU A 229 -8.04 29.32 12.59
CA GLU A 229 -8.24 30.77 12.81
C GLU A 229 -7.91 31.62 11.57
N ASN A 230 -6.99 31.14 10.72
CA ASN A 230 -6.62 31.79 9.47
C ASN A 230 -7.63 31.56 8.32
N GLY A 231 -8.69 30.79 8.56
CA GLY A 231 -9.72 30.46 7.57
C GLY A 231 -9.46 29.16 6.78
N ASP A 232 -8.34 28.46 7.01
CA ASP A 232 -8.05 27.21 6.35
C ASP A 232 -9.01 26.10 6.78
N VAL A 233 -9.48 25.30 5.81
CA VAL A 233 -10.39 24.19 6.07
C VAL A 233 -9.69 22.87 5.75
N PHE A 234 -9.66 21.96 6.72
CA PHE A 234 -9.01 20.65 6.56
C PHE A 234 -9.83 19.51 7.16
N ILE A 235 -9.52 18.29 6.73
CA ILE A 235 -10.10 17.07 7.26
C ILE A 235 -9.12 16.49 8.28
N SER A 236 -9.47 16.59 9.56
CA SER A 236 -8.75 15.93 10.65
C SER A 236 -8.94 14.41 10.59
N ASN A 237 -8.01 13.66 11.20
CA ASN A 237 -8.02 12.19 11.24
C ASN A 237 -8.02 11.52 9.85
N PHE A 238 -7.54 12.20 8.81
CA PHE A 238 -7.39 11.61 7.50
C PHE A 238 -6.17 10.66 7.49
N PRO A 239 -6.34 9.37 7.17
CA PRO A 239 -5.27 8.40 7.28
C PRO A 239 -4.15 8.72 6.29
N MET A 240 -2.91 8.57 6.76
CA MET A 240 -1.72 8.68 5.92
C MET A 240 -1.27 7.29 5.48
N VAL A 241 -0.86 7.19 4.21
CA VAL A 241 -0.33 5.97 3.59
C VAL A 241 0.97 6.37 2.89
N ASP A 242 2.03 5.62 3.15
CA ASP A 242 3.32 5.82 2.49
C ASP A 242 3.43 4.84 1.31
N GLN A 243 3.39 5.37 0.08
CA GLN A 243 3.50 4.58 -1.15
C GLN A 243 4.91 4.01 -1.41
N GLY A 244 5.92 4.45 -0.66
CA GLY A 244 7.32 4.13 -0.90
C GLY A 244 7.84 4.71 -2.22
N LYS A 245 8.83 4.03 -2.81
CA LYS A 245 9.45 4.46 -4.09
C LYS A 245 8.66 3.99 -5.33
N LYS A 246 7.43 3.51 -5.16
CA LYS A 246 6.61 2.88 -6.19
C LYS A 246 5.83 3.92 -6.98
N GLY A 247 5.50 3.60 -8.24
CA GLY A 247 4.49 4.32 -9.03
C GLY A 247 3.04 4.13 -8.56
N TYR A 248 2.81 3.99 -7.24
CA TYR A 248 1.52 3.67 -6.61
C TYR A 248 0.78 4.90 -6.09
N CYS A 249 1.12 6.11 -6.54
CA CYS A 249 0.55 7.35 -6.02
C CYS A 249 -0.99 7.33 -6.03
N ALA A 250 -1.61 6.91 -7.14
CA ALA A 250 -3.06 6.82 -7.25
C ALA A 250 -3.65 5.71 -6.36
N ALA A 251 -2.96 4.58 -6.22
CA ALA A 251 -3.36 3.46 -5.38
C ALA A 251 -3.32 3.83 -3.89
N ALA A 252 -2.23 4.46 -3.43
CA ALA A 252 -2.08 4.93 -2.05
C ALA A 252 -3.07 6.04 -1.69
N VAL A 253 -3.32 7.00 -2.58
CA VAL A 253 -4.37 8.01 -2.36
C VAL A 253 -5.75 7.35 -2.25
N THR A 254 -6.04 6.35 -3.08
CA THR A 254 -7.31 5.63 -3.02
C THR A 254 -7.45 4.87 -1.70
N GLU A 255 -6.41 4.20 -1.22
CA GLU A 255 -6.39 3.57 0.09
C GLU A 255 -6.70 4.58 1.20
N ARG A 256 -6.05 5.76 1.20
CA ARG A 256 -6.33 6.81 2.20
C ARG A 256 -7.80 7.21 2.21
N VAL A 257 -8.36 7.47 1.03
CA VAL A 257 -9.77 7.85 0.88
C VAL A 257 -10.69 6.72 1.37
N MET A 258 -10.41 5.48 1.00
CA MET A 258 -11.25 4.33 1.37
C MET A 258 -11.18 4.03 2.86
N ARG A 259 -9.99 4.05 3.47
CA ARG A 259 -9.82 3.94 4.93
C ARG A 259 -10.56 5.06 5.66
N TYR A 260 -10.55 6.28 5.14
CA TYR A 260 -11.33 7.40 5.69
C TYR A 260 -12.85 7.14 5.69
N TYR A 261 -13.36 6.40 4.70
CA TYR A 261 -14.76 5.95 4.66
C TYR A 261 -15.04 4.67 5.47
N GLY A 262 -14.04 4.13 6.18
CA GLY A 262 -14.16 2.89 6.96
C GLY A 262 -14.10 1.62 6.11
N ARG A 263 -13.46 1.69 4.92
CA ARG A 263 -13.26 0.55 4.04
C ARG A 263 -11.83 0.04 4.10
N GLU A 264 -11.68 -1.26 4.28
CA GLU A 264 -10.39 -1.96 4.24
C GLU A 264 -10.00 -2.24 2.78
N LEU A 265 -9.16 -1.37 2.22
CA LEU A 265 -8.63 -1.51 0.86
C LEU A 265 -7.19 -1.01 0.85
N ASP A 266 -6.24 -1.89 0.53
CA ASP A 266 -4.80 -1.58 0.55
C ASP A 266 -4.30 -1.14 -0.84
N GLN A 267 -3.28 -0.29 -0.90
CA GLN A 267 -2.58 0.12 -2.13
C GLN A 267 -2.13 -1.06 -3.00
N HIS A 268 -1.74 -2.20 -2.43
CA HIS A 268 -1.35 -3.40 -3.17
C HIS A 268 -2.54 -4.02 -3.91
N ASP A 269 -3.70 -4.02 -3.27
CA ASP A 269 -4.96 -4.47 -3.87
C ASP A 269 -5.37 -3.56 -5.02
N MET A 270 -5.26 -2.25 -4.78
CA MET A 270 -5.55 -1.25 -5.80
C MET A 270 -4.59 -1.32 -6.98
N ALA A 271 -3.31 -1.55 -6.71
CA ALA A 271 -2.31 -1.72 -7.76
C ALA A 271 -2.58 -2.97 -8.60
N GLN A 272 -2.95 -4.09 -7.97
CA GLN A 272 -3.35 -5.31 -8.67
C GLN A 272 -4.58 -5.07 -9.54
N LEU A 273 -5.62 -4.43 -8.99
CA LEU A 273 -6.87 -4.15 -9.68
C LEU A 273 -6.70 -3.16 -10.85
N ALA A 274 -5.87 -2.14 -10.68
CA ALA A 274 -5.58 -1.16 -11.70
C ALA A 274 -4.51 -1.63 -12.71
N GLY A 275 -3.95 -2.83 -12.55
CA GLY A 275 -2.83 -3.31 -13.37
C GLY A 275 -1.58 -2.44 -13.26
N THR A 276 -1.43 -1.71 -12.16
CA THR A 276 -0.30 -0.80 -11.93
C THR A 276 0.98 -1.60 -11.72
N SER A 277 2.08 -1.12 -12.32
CA SER A 277 3.43 -1.63 -12.07
C SER A 277 4.30 -0.53 -11.47
N ALA A 278 5.41 -0.92 -10.83
CA ALA A 278 6.38 0.03 -10.30
C ALA A 278 7.02 0.88 -11.43
N GLN A 279 7.13 0.33 -12.64
CA GLN A 279 7.84 0.95 -13.77
C GLN A 279 6.97 1.86 -14.66
N GLN A 280 5.66 1.61 -14.80
CA GLN A 280 4.78 2.41 -15.69
C GLN A 280 3.86 3.39 -14.94
N GLY A 281 3.81 3.33 -13.61
CA GLY A 281 2.84 4.11 -12.84
C GLY A 281 1.39 3.68 -13.11
N THR A 282 0.43 4.49 -12.64
CA THR A 282 -0.99 4.24 -12.84
C THR A 282 -1.54 5.13 -13.96
N ASP A 283 -2.09 4.52 -15.02
CA ASP A 283 -2.84 5.25 -16.06
C ASP A 283 -4.17 5.80 -15.46
N PRO A 284 -4.44 7.13 -15.52
CA PRO A 284 -5.64 7.72 -14.92
C PRO A 284 -6.96 7.13 -15.41
N ARG A 285 -7.03 6.70 -16.68
CA ARG A 285 -8.25 6.10 -17.24
C ARG A 285 -8.49 4.71 -16.66
N SER A 286 -7.45 3.89 -16.62
CA SER A 286 -7.46 2.56 -16.00
C SER A 286 -7.82 2.66 -14.53
N MET A 287 -7.26 3.63 -13.82
CA MET A 287 -7.61 3.90 -12.42
C MET A 287 -9.07 4.29 -12.24
N LEU A 288 -9.59 5.21 -13.08
CA LEU A 288 -10.98 5.62 -13.01
C LEU A 288 -11.93 4.46 -13.29
N GLN A 289 -11.60 3.61 -14.27
CA GLN A 289 -12.37 2.40 -14.56
C GLN A 289 -12.36 1.44 -13.36
N THR A 290 -11.20 1.23 -12.74
CA THR A 290 -11.06 0.43 -11.53
C THR A 290 -11.87 1.02 -10.38
N LEU A 291 -11.75 2.32 -10.12
CA LEU A 291 -12.52 3.03 -9.09
C LEU A 291 -14.03 2.91 -9.33
N ARG A 292 -14.51 3.05 -10.57
CA ARG A 292 -15.93 2.86 -10.91
C ARG A 292 -16.39 1.43 -10.63
N SER A 293 -15.57 0.44 -10.97
CA SER A 293 -15.88 -0.97 -10.68
C SER A 293 -15.94 -1.25 -9.17
N LEU A 294 -15.07 -0.59 -8.40
CA LEU A 294 -14.99 -0.69 -6.95
C LEU A 294 -16.06 0.12 -6.23
N GLY A 295 -16.54 1.21 -6.82
CA GLY A 295 -17.60 2.03 -6.26
C GLY A 295 -18.85 1.21 -5.95
N THR A 296 -19.23 0.32 -6.86
CA THR A 296 -20.32 -0.65 -6.64
C THR A 296 -19.99 -1.65 -5.52
N ALA A 297 -18.74 -2.10 -5.42
CA ALA A 297 -18.27 -3.05 -4.41
C ALA A 297 -18.36 -2.51 -2.98
N PHE A 298 -17.91 -1.28 -2.82
CA PHE A 298 -17.71 -0.60 -1.54
C PHE A 298 -18.86 0.37 -1.19
N GLY A 299 -19.89 0.44 -2.03
CA GLY A 299 -21.02 1.36 -1.82
C GLY A 299 -20.62 2.83 -1.92
N CYS A 300 -19.61 3.15 -2.73
CA CYS A 300 -19.12 4.51 -2.96
C CYS A 300 -19.51 4.97 -4.36
N LYS A 301 -20.06 6.18 -4.48
CA LYS A 301 -20.30 6.80 -5.78
C LYS A 301 -19.04 7.55 -6.21
N VAL A 302 -18.41 7.10 -7.31
CA VAL A 302 -17.29 7.82 -7.92
C VAL A 302 -17.86 8.93 -8.80
N MET A 303 -17.54 10.18 -8.45
CA MET A 303 -17.90 11.36 -9.23
C MET A 303 -16.63 11.99 -9.78
N VAL A 304 -16.61 12.28 -11.08
CA VAL A 304 -15.51 12.99 -11.73
C VAL A 304 -15.88 14.46 -11.76
N HIS A 305 -15.17 15.27 -10.98
CA HIS A 305 -15.36 16.73 -10.98
C HIS A 305 -14.57 17.40 -12.10
N GLU A 306 -13.37 16.88 -12.39
CA GLU A 306 -12.51 17.36 -13.46
C GLU A 306 -11.78 16.17 -14.08
N GLU A 307 -11.74 16.12 -15.41
CA GLU A 307 -10.98 15.08 -16.11
C GLU A 307 -9.51 15.47 -16.21
N PHE A 308 -8.61 14.54 -15.93
CA PHE A 308 -7.18 14.76 -16.15
C PHE A 308 -6.84 14.60 -17.63
N THR A 309 -7.04 15.66 -18.40
CA THR A 309 -6.68 15.74 -19.82
C THR A 309 -5.60 16.80 -20.03
N VAL A 310 -4.81 16.63 -21.08
CA VAL A 310 -3.77 17.60 -21.47
C VAL A 310 -4.38 19.00 -21.66
N ASN A 311 -5.57 19.10 -22.26
CA ASN A 311 -6.25 20.38 -22.44
C ASN A 311 -6.70 21.01 -21.11
N ASN A 312 -7.19 20.22 -20.15
CA ASN A 312 -7.55 20.75 -18.82
C ASN A 312 -6.29 21.20 -18.06
N PHE A 313 -5.18 20.44 -18.18
CA PHE A 313 -3.90 20.83 -17.61
C PHE A 313 -3.39 22.17 -18.16
N PHE A 314 -3.47 22.40 -19.48
CA PHE A 314 -3.11 23.70 -20.06
C PHE A 314 -4.00 24.83 -19.54
N ARG A 315 -5.32 24.61 -19.45
CA ARG A 315 -6.24 25.61 -18.89
C ARG A 315 -5.95 25.90 -17.41
N LEU A 316 -5.51 24.90 -16.64
CA LEU A 316 -5.09 25.09 -15.25
C LEU A 316 -3.86 25.99 -15.18
N VAL A 317 -2.83 25.73 -16.00
CA VAL A 317 -1.62 26.56 -16.08
C VAL A 317 -1.95 27.99 -16.50
N GLU A 318 -2.81 28.18 -17.50
CA GLU A 318 -3.28 29.51 -17.91
C GLU A 318 -4.00 30.25 -16.77
N LYS A 319 -4.87 29.55 -16.04
CA LYS A 319 -5.57 30.11 -14.88
C LYS A 319 -4.57 30.50 -13.79
N TYR A 320 -3.61 29.65 -13.47
CA TYR A 320 -2.55 29.96 -12.52
C TYR A 320 -1.75 31.19 -12.96
N ASN A 321 -1.26 31.24 -14.20
CA ASN A 321 -0.45 32.37 -14.70
C ASN A 321 -1.22 33.69 -14.68
N ARG A 322 -2.53 33.66 -14.96
CA ARG A 322 -3.37 34.86 -14.84
C ARG A 322 -3.41 35.38 -13.40
N GLU A 323 -3.58 34.49 -12.43
CA GLU A 323 -3.59 34.87 -11.00
C GLU A 323 -2.19 35.31 -10.53
N ALA A 324 -1.14 34.57 -10.92
CA ALA A 324 0.25 34.90 -10.61
C ALA A 324 0.61 36.30 -11.12
N LYS A 325 0.26 36.61 -12.37
CA LYS A 325 0.46 37.93 -12.96
C LYS A 325 -0.28 39.04 -12.21
N GLN A 326 -1.52 38.81 -11.77
CA GLN A 326 -2.26 39.79 -10.96
C GLN A 326 -1.59 40.06 -9.61
N ARG A 327 -0.87 39.06 -9.07
CA ARG A 327 -0.16 39.12 -7.79
C ARG A 327 1.32 39.48 -7.92
N GLY A 328 1.83 39.68 -9.14
CA GLY A 328 3.25 39.94 -9.39
C GLY A 328 4.17 38.74 -9.10
N LEU A 329 3.63 37.52 -9.14
CA LEU A 329 4.37 36.26 -8.99
C LEU A 329 4.84 35.73 -10.34
N ASP A 330 5.79 34.78 -10.30
CA ASP A 330 6.35 34.16 -11.49
C ASP A 330 5.33 33.28 -12.24
N GLU A 331 5.29 33.43 -13.56
CA GLU A 331 4.47 32.60 -14.44
C GLU A 331 5.15 31.27 -14.77
N ILE A 332 4.35 30.22 -14.90
CA ILE A 332 4.79 28.90 -15.35
C ILE A 332 4.89 28.90 -16.88
N LYS A 333 6.10 28.62 -17.38
CA LYS A 333 6.38 28.44 -18.80
C LYS A 333 6.54 26.96 -19.11
N LEU A 334 5.68 26.45 -19.98
CA LEU A 334 5.72 25.04 -20.42
C LEU A 334 6.71 24.89 -21.59
N GLY A 335 7.53 23.84 -21.54
CA GLY A 335 8.42 23.46 -22.63
C GLY A 335 7.79 22.42 -23.56
N ASN A 336 8.58 21.92 -24.51
CA ASN A 336 8.17 20.84 -25.42
C ASN A 336 8.00 19.50 -24.69
N GLU A 337 8.76 19.30 -23.61
CA GLU A 337 8.59 18.20 -22.67
C GLU A 337 8.06 18.79 -21.36
N ILE A 338 6.97 18.21 -20.85
CA ILE A 338 6.26 18.72 -19.68
C ILE A 338 6.43 17.73 -18.55
N ASP A 339 7.28 18.08 -17.59
CA ASP A 339 7.28 17.44 -16.28
C ASP A 339 6.11 17.99 -15.46
N VAL A 340 5.04 17.21 -15.39
CA VAL A 340 3.81 17.57 -14.67
C VAL A 340 4.08 17.77 -13.17
N ASN A 341 4.98 16.98 -12.56
CA ASN A 341 5.29 17.12 -11.14
C ASN A 341 6.03 18.43 -10.86
N ALA A 342 7.00 18.78 -11.70
CA ALA A 342 7.73 20.04 -11.58
C ALA A 342 6.80 21.26 -11.75
N VAL A 343 5.78 21.15 -12.59
CA VAL A 343 4.76 22.21 -12.76
C VAL A 343 3.94 22.39 -11.50
N PHE A 344 3.41 21.30 -10.91
CA PHE A 344 2.64 21.41 -9.66
C PHE A 344 3.48 21.94 -8.50
N GLN A 345 4.75 21.53 -8.37
CA GLN A 345 5.64 22.08 -7.33
C GLN A 345 5.81 23.60 -7.40
N LYS A 346 5.85 24.17 -8.62
CA LYS A 346 5.90 25.63 -8.79
C LYS A 346 4.58 26.32 -8.49
N MET A 347 3.45 25.62 -8.61
CA MET A 347 2.15 26.19 -8.25
C MET A 347 1.96 26.31 -6.74
N ASP A 348 2.65 25.47 -5.96
CA ASP A 348 2.57 25.43 -4.50
C ASP A 348 3.50 26.45 -3.80
N THR A 349 4.34 27.17 -4.54
CA THR A 349 5.29 28.19 -4.05
C THR A 349 4.84 29.59 -4.42
#